data_AF-A0A6P1J9D9-F1
#
_entry.id   AF-A0A6P1J9D9-F1
#
_cell.length_a   1.000
_cell.length_b   1.000
_cell.length_c   1.000
_cell.angle_alpha   90.00
_cell.angle_beta   90.00
_cell.angle_gamma   90.00
#
_symmetry.space_group_name_H-M   'P 1'
#
loop_
_entity.id
_entity.type
_entity.pdbx_description
1 polymer ?
#
loop_
_entity_poly.entity_id
_entity_poly.type
_entity_poly.pdbx_seq_one_letter_code
_entity_poly.pdbx_strand_id
1 'polypeptide(L)'
;MATSEVQTVHTGADKAKLAAAIALLLGSFVAFYLLSSRGALAQWGALIVLLGAAVVVFAVSESGKQLIAFGRDAWREVKKVVWPARKEAIQMTAYVFAFVFVMALFLWLTDKTVEWVFYDLILGWRK
;
A
#
# COMPACT_ATOMS: atom_id res chain seq x y z
N MET A 1 -17.56 -20.59 -16.96
CA MET A 1 -16.31 -21.27 -16.56
C MET A 1 -16.30 -21.31 -15.05
N ALA A 2 -16.34 -22.50 -14.45
CA ALA A 2 -16.34 -22.64 -12.99
C ALA A 2 -15.01 -22.13 -12.45
N THR A 3 -15.05 -21.14 -11.56
CA THR A 3 -13.89 -20.74 -10.76
C THR A 3 -13.60 -21.88 -9.80
N SER A 4 -12.66 -22.76 -10.16
CA SER A 4 -12.15 -23.79 -9.25
C SER A 4 -11.63 -23.10 -8.00
N GLU A 5 -12.30 -23.35 -6.87
CA GLU A 5 -11.83 -22.93 -5.56
C GLU A 5 -10.44 -23.56 -5.36
N VAL A 6 -9.40 -22.72 -5.29
CA VAL A 6 -8.04 -23.18 -5.02
C VAL A 6 -8.04 -23.65 -3.58
N GLN A 7 -8.29 -24.94 -3.35
CA GLN A 7 -8.03 -25.57 -2.06
C GLN A 7 -6.53 -25.45 -1.80
N THR A 8 -6.13 -24.43 -1.04
CA THR A 8 -4.78 -24.29 -0.51
C THR A 8 -4.61 -25.36 0.56
N VAL A 9 -4.27 -26.58 0.14
CA VAL A 9 -3.90 -27.66 1.04
C VAL A 9 -2.57 -27.25 1.68
N HIS A 10 -2.64 -26.45 2.74
CA HIS A 10 -1.47 -26.11 3.53
C HIS A 10 -0.99 -27.37 4.21
N THR A 11 0.00 -28.02 3.60
CA THR A 11 0.64 -29.17 4.21
C THR A 11 1.24 -28.73 5.54
N GLY A 12 1.25 -29.63 6.54
CA GLY A 12 1.87 -29.33 7.85
C GLY A 12 3.32 -28.86 7.70
N ALA A 13 4.01 -29.33 6.66
CA ALA A 13 5.36 -28.91 6.31
C ALA A 13 5.44 -27.42 5.88
N ASP A 14 4.46 -26.88 5.15
CA ASP A 14 4.49 -25.47 4.74
C ASP A 14 4.17 -24.53 5.90
N LYS A 15 3.26 -24.93 6.80
CA LYS A 15 3.03 -24.22 8.06
C LYS A 15 4.31 -24.22 8.93
N ALA A 16 5.05 -25.33 8.96
CA ALA A 16 6.32 -25.41 9.67
C ALA A 16 7.39 -24.51 9.06
N LYS A 17 7.52 -24.44 7.73
CA LYS A 17 8.44 -23.49 7.05
C LYS A 17 8.08 -22.04 7.36
N LEU A 18 6.80 -21.71 7.36
CA LEU A 18 6.34 -20.35 7.69
C LEU A 18 6.65 -20.00 9.15
N ALA A 19 6.35 -20.91 10.08
CA ALA A 19 6.70 -20.74 11.48
C ALA A 19 8.21 -20.61 11.69
N ALA A 20 9.02 -21.41 10.98
CA ALA A 20 10.47 -21.33 11.00
C ALA A 20 10.98 -19.98 10.45
N ALA A 21 10.39 -19.45 9.39
CA ALA A 21 10.74 -18.12 8.87
C ALA A 21 10.47 -17.01 9.90
N ILE A 22 9.32 -17.07 10.57
CA ILE A 22 8.97 -16.11 11.64
C ILE A 22 9.94 -16.26 12.82
N ALA A 23 10.25 -17.50 13.23
CA ALA A 23 11.20 -17.76 14.31
C ALA A 23 12.61 -17.27 13.98
N LEU A 24 13.08 -17.45 12.75
CA LEU A 24 14.38 -16.95 12.28
C LEU A 24 14.41 -15.42 12.23
N LEU A 25 13.32 -14.79 11.80
CA LEU A 25 13.19 -13.34 11.77
C LEU A 25 13.27 -12.77 13.19
N LEU A 26 12.44 -13.27 14.12
CA LEU A 26 12.50 -12.86 15.53
C LEU A 26 13.87 -13.18 16.15
N GLY A 27 14.42 -14.36 15.83
CA GLY A 27 15.76 -14.78 16.23
C GLY A 27 16.84 -13.82 15.75
N SER A 28 16.71 -13.22 14.56
CA SER A 28 17.67 -12.23 14.04
C SER A 28 17.70 -10.96 14.88
N PHE A 29 16.53 -10.49 15.34
CA PHE A 29 16.43 -9.32 16.21
C PHE A 29 16.98 -9.63 17.60
N VAL A 30 16.61 -10.78 18.17
CA VAL A 30 17.12 -11.20 19.48
C VAL A 30 18.64 -11.37 19.44
N ALA A 31 19.19 -12.03 18.41
CA ALA A 31 20.63 -12.20 18.23
C ALA A 31 21.35 -10.85 18.10
N PHE A 32 20.78 -9.88 17.40
CA PHE A 32 21.34 -8.53 17.28
C PHE A 32 21.48 -7.84 18.64
N TYR A 33 20.46 -7.91 19.51
CA TYR A 33 20.53 -7.31 20.84
C TYR A 33 21.47 -8.05 21.80
N LEU A 34 21.46 -9.38 21.80
CA LEU A 34 22.34 -10.19 22.65
C LEU A 34 23.82 -10.05 22.27
N LEU A 35 24.12 -9.86 20.99
CA LEU A 35 25.48 -9.77 20.48
C LEU A 35 26.05 -8.34 20.50
N SER A 36 25.29 -7.38 21.03
CA SER A 36 25.71 -5.97 21.20
C SER A 36 27.01 -5.83 21.99
N SER A 37 27.27 -6.73 22.94
CA SER A 37 28.48 -6.72 23.77
C SER A 37 29.73 -7.26 23.05
N ARG A 38 29.59 -7.95 21.90
CA ARG A 38 30.70 -8.53 21.14
C ARG A 38 31.19 -7.67 19.96
N GLY A 39 30.65 -6.46 19.83
CA GLY A 39 31.06 -5.48 18.83
C GLY A 39 30.18 -5.46 17.57
N ALA A 40 30.23 -4.34 16.84
CA ALA A 40 29.30 -4.04 15.75
C ALA A 40 29.35 -5.07 14.61
N LEU A 41 30.53 -5.57 14.23
CA LEU A 41 30.65 -6.53 13.13
C LEU A 41 29.92 -7.85 13.40
N ALA A 42 30.04 -8.36 14.63
CA ALA A 42 29.35 -9.59 15.03
C ALA A 42 27.83 -9.38 15.05
N GLN A 43 27.37 -8.27 15.61
CA GLN A 43 25.97 -7.88 15.70
C GLN A 43 25.29 -7.74 14.32
N TRP A 44 25.88 -6.96 13.42
CA TRP A 44 25.35 -6.79 12.07
C TRP A 44 25.47 -8.07 11.23
N GLY A 45 26.57 -8.82 11.39
CA GLY A 45 26.76 -10.10 10.70
C GLY A 45 25.69 -11.13 11.07
N ALA A 46 25.41 -11.30 12.37
CA ALA A 46 24.37 -12.21 12.85
C ALA A 46 22.98 -11.83 12.36
N LEU A 47 22.65 -10.53 12.36
CA LEU A 47 21.37 -10.02 11.85
C LEU A 47 21.23 -10.33 10.36
N ILE A 48 22.21 -9.98 9.53
CA ILE A 48 22.14 -10.16 8.08
C ILE A 48 22.02 -11.64 7.72
N VAL A 49 22.79 -12.52 8.38
CA VAL A 49 22.74 -13.96 8.11
C VAL A 49 21.40 -14.57 8.50
N LEU A 50 20.90 -14.30 9.71
CA LEU A 50 19.63 -14.85 10.18
C LEU A 50 18.42 -14.28 9.42
N LEU A 51 18.46 -12.98 9.10
CA LEU A 51 17.45 -12.34 8.28
C LEU A 51 17.44 -12.90 6.85
N GLY A 52 18.63 -13.09 6.25
CA GLY A 52 18.76 -13.75 4.95
C GLY A 52 18.20 -15.17 4.97
N ALA A 53 18.50 -15.96 6.00
CA ALA A 53 17.93 -17.29 6.19
C ALA A 53 16.40 -17.26 6.30
N ALA A 54 15.83 -16.32 7.06
CA ALA A 54 14.38 -16.14 7.18
C ALA A 54 13.73 -15.84 5.82
N VAL A 55 14.33 -14.95 5.03
CA VAL A 55 13.85 -14.59 3.69
C VAL A 55 13.91 -15.81 2.75
N VAL A 56 14.99 -16.59 2.78
CA VAL A 56 15.12 -17.80 1.94
C VAL A 56 14.07 -18.84 2.33
N VAL A 57 13.89 -19.11 3.62
CA VAL A 57 12.88 -20.07 4.10
C VAL A 57 11.46 -19.60 3.73
N PHE A 58 11.18 -18.30 3.84
CA PHE A 58 9.91 -17.73 3.41
C PHE A 58 9.71 -17.86 1.90
N ALA A 59 10.72 -17.53 1.07
CA ALA A 59 10.62 -17.61 -0.39
C ALA A 59 10.41 -19.05 -0.91
N VAL A 60 10.92 -20.06 -0.21
CA VAL A 60 10.73 -21.49 -0.54
C VAL A 60 9.37 -22.02 -0.04
N SER A 61 8.72 -21.34 0.91
CA SER A 61 7.37 -21.67 1.35
C SER A 61 6.33 -21.45 0.25
N GLU A 62 5.22 -22.19 0.31
CA GLU A 62 4.11 -22.07 -0.64
C GLU A 62 3.58 -20.62 -0.72
N SER A 63 3.42 -19.95 0.43
CA SER A 63 3.01 -18.54 0.49
C SER A 63 4.01 -17.59 -0.16
N GLY A 64 5.31 -17.82 0.01
CA GLY A 64 6.35 -17.01 -0.64
C GLY A 64 6.36 -17.18 -2.16
N LYS A 65 6.23 -18.42 -2.64
CA LYS A 65 6.12 -18.72 -4.08
C LYS A 65 4.87 -18.09 -4.71
N GLN A 66 3.73 -18.15 -4.02
CA GLN A 66 2.49 -17.53 -4.47
C GLN A 66 2.63 -16.01 -4.57
N LEU A 67 3.27 -15.36 -3.59
CA LEU A 67 3.53 -13.92 -3.63
C LEU A 67 4.42 -13.53 -4.82
N ILE A 68 5.48 -14.30 -5.08
CA ILE A 68 6.39 -14.05 -6.22
C ILE A 68 5.65 -14.26 -7.55
N ALA A 69 4.85 -15.33 -7.66
CA ALA A 69 4.04 -15.59 -8.84
C ALA A 69 3.03 -14.47 -9.10
N PHE A 70 2.30 -14.05 -8.05
CA PHE A 70 1.37 -12.92 -8.11
C PHE A 70 2.06 -11.64 -8.55
N GLY A 71 3.24 -11.31 -7.99
CA GLY A 71 4.00 -10.13 -8.40
C GLY A 71 4.41 -10.16 -9.87
N ARG A 72 4.81 -11.33 -10.39
CA ARG A 72 5.13 -11.50 -11.81
C ARG A 72 3.91 -11.32 -12.70
N ASP A 73 2.76 -11.83 -12.29
CA ASP A 73 1.52 -11.69 -13.05
C ASP A 73 0.97 -10.26 -13.00
N ALA A 74 1.05 -9.60 -11.83
CA ALA A 74 0.74 -8.18 -11.69
C ALA A 74 1.63 -7.31 -12.60
N TRP A 75 2.93 -7.61 -12.69
CA TRP A 75 3.83 -6.88 -13.60
C TRP A 75 3.47 -7.08 -15.07
N ARG A 76 3.06 -8.30 -15.45
CA ARG A 76 2.55 -8.58 -16.81
C ARG A 76 1.28 -7.80 -17.10
N GLU A 77 0.39 -7.66 -16.11
CA GLU A 77 -0.85 -6.91 -16.27
C GLU A 77 -0.60 -5.39 -16.37
N VAL A 78 0.33 -4.86 -15.56
CA VAL A 78 0.77 -3.45 -15.66
C VAL A 78 1.33 -3.16 -17.06
N LYS A 79 2.03 -4.10 -17.68
CA LYS A 79 2.51 -3.94 -19.07
C LYS A 79 1.38 -3.90 -20.11
N LYS A 80 0.20 -4.44 -19.80
CA LYS A 80 -0.98 -4.34 -20.67
C LYS A 80 -1.75 -3.03 -20.47
N VAL A 81 -1.41 -2.24 -19.44
CA VAL A 81 -2.03 -0.93 -19.22
C VAL A 81 -1.57 0.01 -20.34
N VAL A 82 -2.51 0.33 -21.21
CA VAL A 82 -2.32 1.36 -22.24
C VAL A 82 -2.49 2.70 -21.54
N TRP A 83 -1.38 3.41 -21.36
CA TRP A 83 -1.41 4.75 -20.78
C TRP A 83 -2.02 5.74 -21.78
N PRO A 84 -2.92 6.63 -21.33
CA PRO A 84 -3.58 7.59 -22.21
C PRO A 84 -2.54 8.51 -22.85
N ALA A 85 -2.83 8.95 -24.08
CA ALA A 85 -2.00 9.95 -24.73
C ALA A 85 -2.04 11.26 -23.92
N ARG A 86 -0.98 12.09 -24.02
CA ARG A 86 -0.92 13.39 -23.32
C ARG A 86 -2.17 14.25 -23.53
N LYS A 87 -2.75 14.19 -24.74
CA LYS A 87 -3.98 14.92 -25.10
C LYS A 87 -5.20 14.40 -24.32
N GLU A 88 -5.37 13.08 -24.23
CA GLU A 88 -6.46 12.45 -23.49
C GLU A 88 -6.35 12.73 -21.98
N ALA A 89 -5.13 12.62 -21.42
CA ALA A 89 -4.88 12.92 -20.01
C ALA A 89 -5.21 14.38 -19.66
N ILE A 90 -4.82 15.33 -20.53
CA ILE A 90 -5.15 16.75 -20.37
C ILE A 90 -6.66 16.97 -20.50
N GLN A 91 -7.33 16.30 -21.45
CA GLN A 91 -8.77 16.43 -21.64
C GLN A 91 -9.56 15.93 -20.42
N MET A 92 -9.18 14.79 -19.85
CA MET A 92 -9.81 14.26 -18.63
C MET A 92 -9.54 15.18 -17.43
N THR A 93 -8.32 15.71 -17.31
CA THR A 93 -7.99 16.69 -16.26
C THR A 93 -8.82 17.96 -16.41
N ALA A 94 -9.00 18.46 -17.63
CA ALA A 94 -9.81 19.64 -17.91
C ALA A 94 -11.29 19.42 -17.57
N TYR A 95 -11.85 18.23 -17.82
CA TYR A 95 -13.21 17.90 -17.39
C TYR A 95 -13.36 17.96 -15.87
N VAL A 96 -12.41 17.37 -15.13
CA VAL A 96 -12.41 17.44 -13.66
C VAL A 96 -12.27 18.89 -13.19
N PHE A 97 -11.40 19.66 -13.82
CA PHE A 97 -11.18 21.07 -13.46
C PHE A 97 -12.43 21.93 -13.69
N ALA A 98 -13.10 21.75 -14.83
CA ALA A 98 -14.36 22.44 -15.14
C ALA A 98 -15.45 22.08 -14.12
N PHE A 99 -15.58 20.80 -13.77
CA PHE A 99 -16.53 20.35 -12.76
C PHE A 99 -16.26 21.00 -11.38
N VAL A 100 -15.01 20.96 -10.92
CA VAL A 100 -14.62 21.57 -9.64
C VAL A 100 -14.83 23.08 -9.65
N PHE A 101 -14.54 23.76 -10.77
CA PHE A 101 -14.76 25.19 -10.92
C PHE A 101 -16.25 25.57 -10.79
N VAL A 102 -17.14 24.81 -11.43
CA VAL A 102 -18.59 25.02 -11.31
C VAL A 102 -19.05 24.81 -9.88
N MET A 103 -18.59 23.74 -9.22
CA MET A 103 -18.92 23.48 -7.81
C MET A 103 -18.41 24.58 -6.89
N ALA A 104 -17.18 25.06 -7.10
CA ALA A 104 -16.61 26.15 -6.32
C ALA A 104 -17.42 27.45 -6.51
N LEU A 105 -17.84 27.76 -7.73
CA LEU A 105 -18.67 28.92 -8.02
C LEU A 105 -20.06 28.81 -7.36
N PHE A 106 -20.67 27.63 -7.41
CA PHE A 106 -21.96 27.37 -6.76
C PHE A 106 -21.88 27.53 -5.24
N LEU A 107 -20.85 26.93 -4.61
CA LEU A 107 -20.63 27.08 -3.17
C LEU A 107 -20.35 28.53 -2.81
N TRP A 108 -19.52 29.23 -3.59
CA TRP A 108 -19.24 30.66 -3.36
C TRP A 108 -20.51 31.52 -3.44
N LEU A 109 -21.39 31.29 -4.42
CA LEU A 109 -22.68 31.98 -4.52
C LEU A 109 -23.59 31.68 -3.33
N THR A 110 -23.63 30.41 -2.92
CA THR A 110 -24.42 29.98 -1.76
C THR A 110 -23.92 30.65 -0.49
N ASP A 111 -22.62 30.61 -0.23
CA ASP A 111 -21.99 31.25 0.92
C ASP A 111 -22.25 32.76 0.94
N LYS A 112 -22.19 33.43 -0.22
CA LYS A 112 -22.51 34.86 -0.34
C LYS A 112 -23.98 35.16 -0.08
N THR A 113 -24.87 34.30 -0.55
CA THR A 113 -26.31 34.43 -0.31
C THR A 113 -26.62 34.23 1.17
N VAL A 114 -26.02 33.22 1.80
CA VAL A 114 -26.14 32.96 3.25
C VAL A 114 -25.55 34.10 4.05
N GLU A 115 -24.36 34.60 3.70
CA GLU A 115 -23.73 35.78 4.30
C GLU A 115 -24.70 36.97 4.27
N TRP A 116 -25.25 37.30 3.10
CA TRP A 116 -26.17 38.40 2.92
C TRP A 116 -27.43 38.24 3.79
N VAL A 117 -28.07 37.07 3.76
CA VAL A 117 -29.27 36.80 4.57
C VAL A 117 -28.97 36.95 6.06
N PHE A 118 -27.87 36.39 6.56
CA PHE A 118 -27.56 36.47 7.99
C PHE A 118 -27.21 37.89 8.44
N TYR A 119 -26.37 38.60 7.68
CA TYR A 119 -25.89 39.93 8.10
C TYR A 119 -26.93 41.04 7.89
N ASP A 120 -27.65 41.05 6.78
CA ASP A 120 -28.60 42.12 6.46
C ASP A 120 -30.01 41.84 7.02
N LEU A 121 -30.50 40.58 6.99
CA LEU A 121 -31.87 40.26 7.41
C LEU A 121 -31.99 39.94 8.89
N ILE A 122 -31.05 39.16 9.45
CA ILE A 122 -31.15 38.67 10.84
C ILE A 122 -30.43 39.61 11.82
N LEU A 123 -29.19 40.00 11.52
CA LEU A 123 -28.41 40.84 12.45
C LEU A 123 -28.62 42.34 12.28
N GLY A 124 -29.17 42.81 11.14
CA GLY A 124 -29.50 44.22 10.92
C GLY A 124 -28.34 45.21 11.15
N TRP A 125 -27.09 44.76 11.03
CA TRP A 125 -25.93 45.52 11.50
C TRP A 125 -25.25 46.33 10.38
N ARG A 126 -25.53 46.03 9.11
CA ARG A 126 -25.12 46.88 7.98
C ARG A 126 -26.20 47.94 7.68
N LYS A 127 -26.08 49.08 8.37
CA LYS A 127 -26.33 50.41 7.80
C LYS A 127 -24.99 51.11 7.64
#